data_AF-A0A151QVP9-F1
#
_entry.id   AF-A0A151QVP9-F1
#
_cell.length_a   1.000
_cell.length_b   1.000
_cell.length_c   1.000
_cell.angle_alpha   90.00
_cell.angle_beta   90.00
_cell.angle_gamma   90.00
#
_symmetry.space_group_name_H-M   'P 1'
#
loop_
_entity.id
_entity.type
_entity.pdbx_description
1 polymer ?
#
loop_
_entity_poly.entity_id
_entity_poly.type
_entity_poly.pdbx_seq_one_letter_code
_entity_poly.pdbx_strand_id
1 'polypeptide(L)'
;QVVIGMDVAASEFYGSKDKTYDLNFKEENNDGSQKISGDSLKNVYKSYVTDYPIVSIEDPFDQDDWEHYAKLTAEVGQQVQIVGDDLLVTNPKRVEKAIQEKACNALLLKVN
;
A
#
# COMPACT_ATOMS: atom_id res chain seq x y z
N GLN A 1 -2.84 13.88 21.95
CA GLN A 1 -3.47 12.68 21.37
C GLN A 1 -2.42 11.94 20.59
N VAL A 2 -2.37 10.61 20.65
CA VAL A 2 -1.43 9.77 19.89
C VAL A 2 -2.24 8.99 18.85
N VAL A 3 -1.71 8.86 17.63
CA VAL A 3 -2.32 8.17 16.47
C VAL A 3 -1.31 7.23 15.83
N ILE A 4 -1.75 6.37 14.92
CA ILE A 4 -0.92 5.33 14.29
C ILE A 4 -0.66 5.68 12.82
N GLY A 5 0.59 5.53 12.38
CA GLY A 5 0.97 5.43 10.98
C GLY A 5 1.68 4.10 10.75
N MET A 6 1.56 3.54 9.54
CA MET A 6 2.26 2.32 9.16
C MET A 6 2.96 2.48 7.81
N ASP A 7 4.11 1.83 7.68
CA ASP A 7 4.75 1.52 6.41
C ASP A 7 4.68 0.01 6.23
N VAL A 8 4.02 -0.40 5.14
CA VAL A 8 3.81 -1.81 4.83
C VAL A 8 4.92 -2.37 3.96
N ALA A 9 5.57 -1.55 3.13
CA ALA A 9 6.56 -1.97 2.13
C ALA A 9 6.10 -3.19 1.32
N ALA A 10 4.87 -3.14 0.77
CA ALA A 10 4.22 -4.33 0.22
C ALA A 10 4.90 -4.95 -1.00
N SER A 11 5.75 -4.19 -1.70
CA SER A 11 6.65 -4.69 -2.75
C SER A 11 7.51 -5.88 -2.28
N GLU A 12 7.93 -5.89 -1.01
CA GLU A 12 8.84 -6.89 -0.45
C GLU A 12 8.21 -8.28 -0.31
N PHE A 13 6.89 -8.36 -0.29
CA PHE A 13 6.14 -9.61 -0.19
C PHE A 13 5.15 -9.81 -1.34
N TYR A 14 5.35 -9.10 -2.46
CA TYR A 14 4.55 -9.26 -3.67
C TYR A 14 5.14 -10.31 -4.62
N GLY A 15 4.30 -11.28 -5.01
CA GLY A 15 4.62 -12.31 -6.00
C GLY A 15 4.22 -11.89 -7.41
N SER A 16 5.18 -11.47 -8.24
CA SER A 16 4.88 -11.02 -9.62
C SER A 16 4.32 -12.10 -10.56
N LYS A 17 4.56 -13.39 -10.26
CA LYS A 17 4.08 -14.52 -11.06
C LYS A 17 2.59 -14.81 -10.85
N ASP A 18 2.14 -14.77 -9.60
CA ASP A 18 0.77 -15.07 -9.19
C ASP A 18 -0.06 -13.82 -8.88
N LYS A 19 0.57 -12.64 -8.85
CA LYS A 19 -0.01 -11.34 -8.53
C LYS A 19 -0.70 -11.34 -7.17
N THR A 20 -0.03 -11.93 -6.18
CA THR A 20 -0.50 -12.03 -4.79
C THR A 20 0.51 -11.46 -3.80
N TYR A 21 0.04 -11.16 -2.61
CA TYR A 21 0.81 -10.68 -1.47
C TYR A 21 0.92 -11.79 -0.42
N ASP A 22 2.14 -12.17 -0.07
CA ASP A 22 2.42 -13.29 0.84
C ASP A 22 2.68 -12.78 2.27
N LEU A 23 1.65 -12.83 3.12
CA LEU A 23 1.74 -12.25 4.47
C LEU A 23 2.66 -13.03 5.43
N ASN A 24 3.09 -14.24 5.05
CA ASN A 24 4.01 -15.05 5.84
C ASN A 24 5.30 -15.40 5.09
N PHE A 25 5.74 -14.55 4.16
CA PHE A 25 6.93 -14.75 3.31
C PHE A 25 8.25 -15.03 4.06
N LYS A 26 8.33 -14.74 5.36
CA LYS A 26 9.50 -15.00 6.21
C LYS A 26 9.44 -16.34 6.95
N GLU A 27 8.35 -17.10 6.85
CA GLU A 27 8.22 -18.40 7.49
C GLU A 27 9.02 -19.47 6.74
N GLU A 28 9.81 -20.27 7.48
CA GLU A 28 10.71 -21.29 6.90
C GLU A 28 9.97 -22.38 6.11
N ASN A 29 8.77 -22.75 6.55
CA ASN A 29 7.92 -23.77 5.91
C ASN A 29 6.67 -23.13 5.27
N ASN A 30 6.83 -22.00 4.59
CA ASN A 30 5.74 -21.31 3.92
C ASN A 30 5.11 -22.19 2.81
N ASP A 31 3.85 -22.56 2.99
CA ASP A 31 3.04 -23.38 2.07
C ASP A 31 2.22 -22.53 1.07
N GLY A 32 2.36 -21.20 1.13
CA GLY A 32 1.63 -20.23 0.31
C GLY A 32 0.19 -19.99 0.77
N SER A 33 -0.22 -20.51 1.94
CA SER A 33 -1.60 -20.37 2.44
C SER A 33 -1.98 -18.93 2.81
N GLN A 34 -1.01 -18.06 3.10
CA GLN A 34 -1.25 -16.63 3.40
C GLN A 34 -1.05 -15.72 2.19
N LYS A 35 -1.01 -16.28 0.98
CA LYS A 35 -1.06 -15.49 -0.26
C LYS A 35 -2.46 -14.96 -0.49
N ILE A 36 -2.58 -13.64 -0.54
CA ILE A 36 -3.86 -12.95 -0.76
C ILE A 36 -3.79 -12.01 -1.96
N SER A 37 -4.93 -11.74 -2.59
CA SER A 37 -5.01 -10.75 -3.69
C SER A 37 -4.89 -9.32 -3.17
N GLY A 38 -4.59 -8.36 -4.07
CA GLY A 38 -4.62 -6.94 -3.74
C GLY A 38 -5.97 -6.47 -3.20
N ASP A 39 -7.10 -6.97 -3.74
CA ASP A 39 -8.43 -6.67 -3.21
C ASP A 39 -8.65 -7.20 -1.79
N SER A 40 -8.13 -8.38 -1.46
CA SER A 40 -8.16 -8.92 -0.10
C SER A 40 -7.29 -8.08 0.86
N LEU A 41 -6.08 -7.71 0.42
CA LEU A 41 -5.17 -6.88 1.21
C LEU A 41 -5.74 -5.48 1.46
N LYS A 42 -6.39 -4.87 0.46
CA LYS A 42 -7.15 -3.63 0.60
C LYS A 42 -8.22 -3.74 1.71
N ASN A 43 -8.95 -4.85 1.77
CA ASN A 43 -9.97 -5.07 2.80
C ASN A 43 -9.37 -5.18 4.20
N VAL A 44 -8.16 -5.74 4.33
CA VAL A 44 -7.39 -5.75 5.58
C VAL A 44 -7.06 -4.32 6.03
N TYR A 45 -6.57 -3.47 5.13
CA TYR A 45 -6.31 -2.07 5.49
C TYR A 45 -7.58 -1.33 5.89
N LYS A 46 -8.68 -1.56 5.19
CA LYS A 46 -9.98 -0.97 5.54
C LYS A 46 -10.47 -1.39 6.92
N SER A 47 -10.29 -2.66 7.32
CA SER A 47 -10.60 -3.07 8.69
C SER A 47 -9.70 -2.36 9.69
N TYR A 48 -8.41 -2.19 9.37
CA TYR A 48 -7.51 -1.45 10.26
C TYR A 48 -7.92 0.01 10.45
N VAL A 49 -8.30 0.72 9.37
CA VAL A 49 -8.80 2.10 9.44
C VAL A 49 -10.09 2.19 10.27
N THR A 50 -10.91 1.13 10.28
CA THR A 50 -12.15 1.08 11.06
C THR A 50 -11.89 0.80 12.54
N ASP A 51 -10.96 -0.13 12.83
CA ASP A 51 -10.79 -0.70 14.17
C ASP A 51 -9.74 0.05 15.00
N TYR A 52 -8.84 0.81 14.37
CA TYR A 52 -7.71 1.48 15.01
C TYR A 52 -7.59 2.95 14.57
N PRO A 53 -6.97 3.83 15.39
CA PRO A 53 -6.76 5.24 15.05
C PRO A 53 -5.60 5.43 14.06
N ILE A 54 -5.68 4.76 12.90
CA ILE A 54 -4.71 4.88 11.81
C ILE A 54 -5.01 6.12 10.99
N VAL A 55 -3.99 6.94 10.77
CA VAL A 55 -4.09 8.20 10.00
C VAL A 55 -3.20 8.21 8.77
N SER A 56 -2.26 7.25 8.64
CA SER A 56 -1.36 7.15 7.49
C SER A 56 -1.00 5.68 7.19
N ILE A 57 -1.01 5.31 5.92
CA ILE A 57 -0.56 4.03 5.39
C ILE A 57 0.39 4.31 4.22
N GLU A 58 1.63 3.89 4.37
CA GLU A 58 2.70 3.97 3.38
C GLU A 58 2.90 2.62 2.71
N ASP A 59 3.16 2.67 1.41
CA ASP A 59 3.37 1.54 0.51
C ASP A 59 2.44 0.32 0.70
N PRO A 60 1.11 0.52 0.66
CA PRO A 60 0.13 -0.55 0.88
C PRO A 60 0.16 -1.66 -0.16
N PHE A 61 0.70 -1.40 -1.35
CA PHE A 61 0.75 -2.34 -2.47
C PHE A 61 2.11 -2.27 -3.17
N ASP A 62 2.39 -3.23 -4.05
CA ASP A 62 3.59 -3.25 -4.87
C ASP A 62 3.80 -1.95 -5.63
N GLN A 63 5.06 -1.59 -5.85
CA GLN A 63 5.51 -0.35 -6.49
C GLN A 63 4.86 -0.07 -7.85
N ASP A 64 4.35 -1.08 -8.57
CA ASP A 64 3.66 -0.92 -9.85
C ASP A 64 2.18 -1.33 -9.82
N ASP A 65 1.58 -1.54 -8.64
CA ASP A 65 0.17 -1.90 -8.47
C ASP A 65 -0.77 -0.67 -8.38
N TRP A 66 -0.71 0.16 -9.42
CA TRP A 66 -1.48 1.40 -9.53
C TRP A 66 -2.99 1.21 -9.33
N GLU A 67 -3.52 0.06 -9.76
CA GLU A 67 -4.95 -0.26 -9.65
C GLU A 67 -5.39 -0.33 -8.18
N HIS A 68 -4.68 -1.10 -7.35
CA HIS A 68 -5.07 -1.28 -5.95
C HIS A 68 -4.80 -0.03 -5.11
N TYR A 69 -3.75 0.73 -5.43
CA TYR A 69 -3.53 2.07 -4.86
C TYR A 69 -4.75 2.98 -5.08
N ALA A 70 -5.20 3.11 -6.33
CA ALA A 70 -6.36 3.95 -6.66
C ALA A 70 -7.65 3.45 -5.98
N LYS A 71 -7.87 2.12 -5.93
CA LYS A 71 -9.01 1.52 -5.22
C LYS A 71 -8.99 1.86 -3.71
N LEU A 72 -7.86 1.68 -3.03
CA LEU A 72 -7.73 2.00 -1.60
C LEU A 72 -7.92 3.49 -1.35
N THR A 73 -7.25 4.34 -2.14
CA THR A 73 -7.38 5.81 -2.04
C THR A 73 -8.80 6.28 -2.27
N ALA A 74 -9.55 5.66 -3.21
CA ALA A 74 -10.96 5.97 -3.42
C ALA A 74 -11.85 5.57 -2.23
N GLU A 75 -11.55 4.46 -1.55
CA GLU A 75 -12.37 3.96 -0.43
C GLU A 75 -12.07 4.66 0.91
N VAL A 76 -10.81 4.96 1.22
CA VAL A 76 -10.42 5.47 2.55
C VAL A 76 -9.56 6.74 2.52
N GLY A 77 -9.15 7.22 1.33
CA GLY A 77 -8.24 8.36 1.19
C GLY A 77 -8.78 9.72 1.65
N GLN A 78 -10.06 9.82 2.01
CA GLN A 78 -10.60 11.00 2.71
C GLN A 78 -10.37 10.97 4.23
N GLN A 79 -10.15 9.78 4.78
CA GLN A 79 -9.98 9.54 6.22
C GLN A 79 -8.51 9.35 6.60
N VAL A 80 -7.72 8.78 5.70
CA VAL A 80 -6.34 8.32 5.94
C VAL A 80 -5.42 8.79 4.82
N GLN A 81 -4.19 9.15 5.16
CA GLN A 81 -3.15 9.42 4.18
C GLN A 81 -2.68 8.10 3.55
N ILE A 82 -2.74 8.02 2.23
CA ILE A 82 -2.12 6.96 1.45
C ILE A 82 -0.83 7.56 0.89
N VAL A 83 0.29 7.13 1.45
CA VAL A 83 1.63 7.63 1.12
C VAL A 83 2.23 6.73 0.05
N GLY A 84 2.69 7.33 -1.03
CA GLY A 84 3.53 6.64 -2.01
C GLY A 84 5.01 6.96 -1.77
N ASP A 85 5.80 5.92 -1.50
CA ASP A 85 7.26 5.97 -1.44
C ASP A 85 7.84 5.22 -2.65
N ASP A 86 7.84 3.88 -2.66
CA ASP A 86 8.28 3.08 -3.81
C ASP A 86 7.43 3.34 -5.05
N LEU A 87 6.13 3.61 -4.86
CA LEU A 87 5.24 4.00 -5.95
C LEU A 87 5.71 5.28 -6.65
N LEU A 88 6.32 6.23 -5.93
CA LEU A 88 6.62 7.56 -6.45
C LEU A 88 8.11 7.80 -6.67
N VAL A 89 8.97 7.18 -5.86
CA VAL A 89 10.44 7.32 -5.78
C VAL A 89 10.93 8.76 -5.91
N THR A 90 10.17 9.70 -5.32
CA THR A 90 10.42 11.16 -5.44
C THR A 90 10.59 11.64 -6.90
N ASN A 91 10.01 10.92 -7.88
CA ASN A 91 10.15 11.17 -9.30
C ASN A 91 8.96 11.96 -9.85
N PRO A 92 9.16 13.17 -10.42
CA PRO A 92 8.07 14.00 -10.92
C PRO A 92 7.13 13.31 -11.92
N LYS A 93 7.63 12.40 -12.78
CA LYS A 93 6.80 11.68 -13.76
C LYS A 93 5.87 10.67 -13.09
N ARG A 94 6.36 9.98 -12.06
CA ARG A 94 5.53 9.03 -11.29
C ARG A 94 4.53 9.78 -10.42
N VAL A 95 4.92 10.92 -9.85
CA VAL A 95 4.00 11.83 -9.14
C VAL A 95 2.89 12.33 -10.07
N GLU A 96 3.22 12.79 -11.28
CA GLU A 96 2.22 13.22 -12.26
C GLU A 96 1.24 12.10 -12.60
N LYS A 97 1.75 10.88 -12.83
CA LYS A 97 0.90 9.69 -13.04
C LYS A 97 0.00 9.40 -11.84
N ALA A 98 0.53 9.45 -10.61
CA ALA A 98 -0.24 9.21 -9.40
C ALA A 98 -1.38 10.21 -9.22
N ILE A 99 -1.16 11.48 -9.58
CA ILE A 99 -2.19 12.53 -9.58
C ILE A 99 -3.28 12.19 -10.62
N GLN A 100 -2.90 11.79 -11.84
CA GLN A 100 -3.85 11.45 -12.90
C GLN A 100 -4.71 10.24 -12.54
N GLU A 101 -4.10 9.20 -11.96
CA GLU A 101 -4.76 7.95 -11.59
C GLU A 101 -5.42 7.99 -10.20
N LYS A 102 -5.22 9.08 -9.45
CA LYS A 102 -5.65 9.22 -8.04
C LYS A 102 -5.15 8.07 -7.16
N ALA A 103 -3.90 7.65 -7.41
CA ALA A 103 -3.31 6.46 -6.80
C ALA A 103 -3.03 6.66 -5.31
N CYS A 104 -2.56 7.84 -4.91
CA CYS A 104 -2.27 8.18 -3.52
C CYS A 104 -2.59 9.67 -3.25
N ASN A 105 -2.49 10.11 -2.00
CA ASN A 105 -2.77 11.51 -1.59
C ASN A 105 -1.63 12.14 -0.77
N ALA A 106 -0.53 11.40 -0.55
CA ALA A 106 0.67 11.87 0.11
C ALA A 106 1.93 11.33 -0.60
N LEU A 107 3.02 12.11 -0.54
CA LEU A 107 4.33 11.80 -1.10
C LEU A 107 5.33 11.64 0.06
N LEU A 108 6.06 10.53 0.09
CA LEU A 108 7.28 10.46 0.90
C LEU A 108 8.45 11.04 0.10
N LEU A 109 9.04 12.12 0.60
CA LEU A 109 10.12 12.83 -0.07
C LEU A 109 11.48 12.34 0.42
N LYS A 110 12.23 11.64 -0.43
CA LYS A 110 13.61 11.19 -0.20
C LYS A 110 14.56 11.90 -1.15
N VAL A 111 15.59 12.56 -0.61
CA VAL A 111 16.49 13.44 -1.37
C VAL A 111 17.72 12.75 -1.96
N ASN A 112 17.95 11.50 -1.56
CA ASN A 112 19.15 10.70 -1.89
C ASN A 112 18.96 9.83 -3.13
#